data_AF-A0A961HMS6-F1
#
_entry.id   AF-A0A961HMS6-F1
#
_cell.length_a   1.000
_cell.length_b   1.000
_cell.length_c   1.000
_cell.angle_alpha   90.00
_cell.angle_beta   90.00
_cell.angle_gamma   90.00
#
_symmetry.space_group_name_H-M   'P 1'
#
loop_
_entity.id
_entity.type
_entity.pdbx_description
1 polymer ?
#
loop_
_entity_poly.entity_id
_entity_poly.type
_entity_poly.pdbx_seq_one_letter_code
_entity_poly.pdbx_strand_id
1 'polypeptide(L)'
;IAHGMWTMGAAATLVSDWAGDAGRVVEYGTRFTAMVVVPLDGAELEVSGVVKSLDEATKRATVELTATAAGQKVLGRCTAVVQLD
;
A
#
# COMPACT_ATOMS: atom_id res chain seq x y z
N ILE A 1 -17.87 -6.35 -5.21
CA ILE A 1 -16.66 -5.50 -5.16
C ILE A 1 -15.78 -5.96 -4.00
N ALA A 2 -14.46 -5.78 -4.08
CA ALA A 2 -13.61 -6.04 -2.92
C ALA A 2 -13.87 -5.00 -1.82
N HIS A 3 -13.78 -5.43 -0.56
CA HIS A 3 -13.85 -4.53 0.58
C HIS A 3 -12.65 -3.57 0.55
N GLY A 4 -12.87 -2.29 0.84
CA GLY A 4 -11.77 -1.31 0.89
C GLY A 4 -10.65 -1.77 1.82
N MET A 5 -11.00 -2.27 3.00
CA MET A 5 -10.02 -2.78 3.97
C MET A 5 -9.23 -4.00 3.47
N TRP A 6 -9.82 -4.83 2.58
CA TRP A 6 -9.09 -5.92 1.96
C TRP A 6 -8.05 -5.39 0.97
N THR A 7 -8.43 -4.43 0.11
CA THR A 7 -7.51 -3.77 -0.84
C THR A 7 -6.37 -3.04 -0.10
N MET A 8 -6.70 -2.40 1.02
CA MET A 8 -5.72 -1.77 1.90
C MET A 8 -4.75 -2.81 2.51
N GLY A 9 -5.26 -3.94 3.02
CA GLY A 9 -4.40 -5.02 3.54
C GLY A 9 -3.47 -5.62 2.47
N ALA A 10 -3.99 -5.83 1.26
CA ALA A 10 -3.19 -6.29 0.12
C ALA A 10 -2.06 -5.30 -0.23
N ALA A 11 -2.35 -3.99 -0.23
CA ALA A 11 -1.33 -2.97 -0.46
C ALA A 11 -0.29 -2.88 0.67
N ALA A 12 -0.71 -3.06 1.93
CA ALA A 12 0.20 -3.09 3.08
C ALA A 12 1.20 -4.25 3.03
N THR A 13 0.78 -5.39 2.45
CA THR A 13 1.62 -6.59 2.36
C THR A 13 2.91 -6.31 1.58
N LEU A 14 2.85 -5.51 0.50
CA LEU A 14 4.04 -5.13 -0.25
C LEU A 14 5.08 -4.46 0.64
N VAL A 15 4.66 -3.49 1.46
CA VAL A 15 5.60 -2.72 2.28
C VAL A 15 6.11 -3.51 3.48
N SER A 16 5.27 -4.36 4.10
CA SER A 16 5.71 -5.23 5.20
C SER A 16 6.71 -6.28 4.73
N ASP A 17 6.48 -6.86 3.55
CA ASP A 17 7.36 -7.88 2.97
C ASP A 17 8.69 -7.24 2.54
N TRP A 18 8.63 -6.06 1.91
CA TRP A 18 9.83 -5.30 1.56
C TRP A 18 10.64 -4.88 2.80
N ALA A 19 9.97 -4.49 3.88
CA ALA A 19 10.60 -4.13 5.14
C ALA A 19 11.15 -5.36 5.91
N GLY A 20 10.72 -6.57 5.54
CA GLY A 20 11.09 -7.83 6.20
C GLY A 20 10.39 -8.09 7.54
N ASP A 21 9.59 -7.16 8.05
CA ASP A 21 8.83 -7.27 9.30
C ASP A 21 7.65 -6.28 9.31
N ALA A 22 6.45 -6.78 9.57
CA ALA A 22 5.26 -5.94 9.73
C ALA A 22 5.36 -4.98 10.93
N GLY A 23 6.10 -5.33 11.98
CA GLY A 23 6.35 -4.48 13.14
C GLY A 23 7.13 -3.20 12.84
N ARG A 24 7.77 -3.13 11.65
CA ARG A 24 8.48 -1.93 11.18
C ARG A 24 7.58 -0.91 10.52
N VAL A 25 6.35 -1.27 10.15
CA VAL A 25 5.39 -0.32 9.57
C VAL A 25 4.76 0.48 10.71
N VAL A 26 5.24 1.71 10.94
CA VAL A 26 4.87 2.54 12.09
C VAL A 26 3.70 3.49 11.81
N GLU A 27 3.44 3.76 10.53
CA GLU A 27 2.28 4.53 10.08
C GLU A 27 1.81 3.95 8.75
N TYR A 28 0.49 3.82 8.56
CA TYR A 28 -0.09 3.42 7.29
C TYR A 28 -1.45 4.05 7.11
N GLY A 29 -1.64 4.75 5.98
CA GLY A 29 -2.87 5.47 5.69
C GLY A 29 -3.16 5.51 4.20
N THR A 30 -4.44 5.49 3.85
CA THR A 30 -4.90 5.59 2.46
C THR A 30 -6.24 6.30 2.36
N ARG A 31 -6.59 6.73 1.15
CA ARG A 31 -7.95 7.15 0.80
C ARG A 31 -8.49 6.22 -0.27
N PHE A 32 -9.64 5.60 -0.02
CA PHE A 32 -10.35 4.84 -1.05
C PHE A 32 -10.94 5.81 -2.08
N THR A 33 -10.51 5.70 -3.35
CA THR A 33 -10.93 6.61 -4.42
C THR A 33 -11.77 5.94 -5.49
N ALA A 34 -11.68 4.62 -5.63
CA ALA A 34 -12.51 3.87 -6.55
C ALA A 34 -12.79 2.44 -6.07
N MET A 35 -13.78 1.80 -6.67
CA MET A 35 -14.12 0.40 -6.40
C MET A 35 -13.16 -0.55 -7.10
N VAL A 36 -12.83 -1.65 -6.42
CA VAL A 36 -12.28 -2.85 -7.07
C VAL A 36 -13.46 -3.74 -7.44
N VAL A 37 -13.84 -3.75 -8.71
CA VAL A 37 -14.89 -4.64 -9.22
C VAL A 37 -14.33 -6.05 -9.29
N VAL A 38 -15.07 -7.02 -8.75
CA VAL A 38 -14.67 -8.44 -8.72
C VAL A 38 -15.83 -9.24 -9.32
N PRO A 39 -15.75 -9.61 -10.61
CA PRO A 39 -16.68 -10.53 -11.25
C PRO A 39 -16.45 -11.98 -10.78
N LEU A 40 -17.23 -12.93 -11.32
CA LEU A 40 -17.20 -14.34 -10.92
C LEU A 40 -15.85 -15.03 -11.17
N ASP A 41 -15.12 -14.61 -12.19
CA ASP A 41 -13.79 -15.09 -12.56
C ASP A 41 -12.64 -14.43 -11.78
N GLY A 42 -12.96 -13.46 -10.91
CA GLY A 42 -11.99 -12.77 -10.06
C GLY A 42 -11.47 -11.46 -10.67
N ALA A 43 -10.55 -10.82 -9.95
CA ALA A 43 -9.93 -9.57 -10.38
C ALA A 43 -8.47 -9.50 -9.93
N GLU A 44 -7.67 -8.79 -10.70
CA GLU A 44 -6.27 -8.53 -10.40
C GLU A 44 -6.10 -7.15 -9.76
N LEU A 45 -5.25 -7.09 -8.75
CA LEU A 45 -4.82 -5.87 -8.09
C LEU A 45 -3.30 -5.77 -8.20
N GLU A 46 -2.83 -4.83 -9.01
CA GLU A 46 -1.42 -4.53 -9.12
C GLU A 46 -1.04 -3.53 -8.03
N VAL A 47 -0.03 -3.86 -7.23
CA VAL A 47 0.50 -2.99 -6.17
C VAL A 47 1.96 -2.68 -6.46
N SER A 48 2.32 -1.40 -6.41
CA SER A 48 3.70 -0.93 -6.49
C SER A 48 3.99 0.09 -5.38
N GLY A 49 5.27 0.22 -5.04
CA GLY A 49 5.75 1.14 -4.01
C GLY A 49 6.96 1.95 -4.46
N VAL A 50 7.04 3.20 -4.04
CA VAL A 50 8.19 4.09 -4.27
C VAL A 50 8.58 4.77 -2.96
N VAL A 51 9.85 4.66 -2.57
CA VAL A 51 10.40 5.43 -1.45
C VAL A 51 10.43 6.91 -1.84
N LYS A 52 9.67 7.74 -1.12
CA LYS A 52 9.55 9.19 -1.37
C LYS A 52 10.53 10.03 -0.58
N SER A 53 10.85 9.60 0.64
CA SER A 53 11.75 10.32 1.53
C SER A 53 12.39 9.40 2.54
N LEU A 54 13.57 9.77 3.01
CA LEU A 54 14.30 9.16 4.11
C LEU A 54 14.54 10.22 5.18
N ASP A 55 14.35 9.84 6.43
CA ASP A 55 14.73 10.61 7.61
C ASP A 55 15.87 9.88 8.32
N GLU A 56 17.08 10.45 8.25
CA GLU A 56 18.28 9.86 8.85
C GLU A 56 18.28 9.95 10.39
N ALA A 57 17.63 10.97 10.96
CA ALA A 57 17.61 11.17 12.40
C ALA A 57 16.72 10.13 13.10
N THR A 58 15.58 9.81 12.50
CA THR A 58 14.65 8.81 13.03
C THR A 58 14.80 7.43 12.38
N LYS A 59 15.67 7.32 11.36
CA LYS A 59 15.86 6.12 10.53
C LYS A 59 14.53 5.64 9.93
N ARG A 60 13.76 6.55 9.32
CA ARG A 60 12.45 6.22 8.74
C ARG A 60 12.41 6.45 7.24
N ALA A 61 11.71 5.58 6.53
CA ALA A 61 11.38 5.75 5.12
C ALA A 61 9.88 5.98 4.95
N THR A 62 9.51 6.97 4.15
CA THR A 62 8.13 7.13 3.68
C THR A 62 8.01 6.47 2.32
N VAL A 63 7.11 5.51 2.19
CA VAL A 63 6.80 4.78 0.95
C VAL A 63 5.42 5.21 0.45
N GLU A 64 5.35 5.70 -0.78
CA GLU A 64 4.08 5.88 -1.49
C GLU A 64 3.72 4.58 -2.18
N LEU A 65 2.49 4.11 -1.97
CA LEU A 65 1.95 2.92 -2.59
C LEU A 65 0.95 3.32 -3.68
N THR A 66 0.97 2.60 -4.80
CA THR A 66 -0.06 2.67 -5.83
C THR A 66 -0.71 1.30 -5.95
N ALA A 67 -2.04 1.27 -5.89
CA ALA A 67 -2.84 0.08 -6.15
C ALA A 67 -3.76 0.33 -7.34
N THR A 68 -3.68 -0.53 -8.35
CA THR A 68 -4.38 -0.40 -9.63
C THR A 68 -5.21 -1.65 -9.88
N ALA A 69 -6.48 -1.49 -10.25
CA ALA A 69 -7.34 -2.57 -10.69
C ALA A 69 -7.96 -2.18 -12.04
N ALA A 70 -7.94 -3.10 -13.01
CA ALA A 70 -8.43 -2.86 -14.38
C ALA A 70 -7.91 -1.53 -14.99
N GLY A 71 -6.62 -1.23 -14.79
CA GLY A 71 -5.97 -0.01 -15.29
C GLY A 71 -6.29 1.28 -14.54
N GLN A 72 -7.07 1.23 -13.45
CA GLN A 72 -7.44 2.41 -12.67
C GLN A 72 -6.88 2.36 -11.24
N LYS A 73 -6.35 3.50 -10.75
CA LYS A 73 -5.96 3.63 -9.34
C LYS A 73 -7.19 3.56 -8.43
N VAL A 74 -7.15 2.65 -7.46
CA VAL A 74 -8.25 2.42 -6.50
C VAL A 74 -7.98 3.03 -5.13
N LEU A 75 -6.71 3.25 -4.81
CA LEU A 75 -6.25 3.98 -3.64
C LEU A 75 -5.66 5.33 -4.07
N GLY A 76 -6.21 6.42 -3.54
CA GLY A 76 -5.55 7.72 -3.49
C GLY A 76 -4.59 7.79 -2.31
N ARG A 77 -3.85 8.91 -2.17
CA ARG A 77 -2.80 9.17 -1.16
C ARG A 77 -2.57 7.99 -0.19
N CYS A 78 -1.83 6.99 -0.66
CA CYS A 78 -1.59 5.75 0.07
C CYS A 78 -0.13 5.75 0.47
N THR A 79 0.14 5.87 1.76
CA THR A 79 1.49 6.06 2.30
C THR A 79 1.71 5.18 3.51
N ALA A 80 2.90 4.59 3.59
CA ALA A 80 3.39 3.89 4.76
C ALA A 80 4.70 4.53 5.24
N VAL A 81 4.92 4.56 6.55
CA VAL A 81 6.21 4.91 7.15
C VAL A 81 6.80 3.66 7.77
N VAL A 82 8.05 3.37 7.41
CA VAL A 82 8.78 2.18 7.83
C VAL A 82 9.99 2.56 8.67
N GLN A 83 10.20 1.84 9.77
CA GLN A 83 11.40 1.91 10.59
C GLN A 83 12.54 1.08 9.98
N LEU A 84 13.64 1.76 9.64
CA LEU A 84 14.88 1.18 9.14
C LEU A 84 15.85 0.91 10.30
N ASP A 85 16.90 0.12 10.02
CA ASP A 85 17.94 -0.29 10.97
C ASP A 85 18.87 0.84 11.45
#